data_AF-I4CTL7-F1
#
_entry.id   AF-I4CTL7-F1
#
_cell.length_a   1.000
_cell.length_b   1.000
_cell.length_c   1.000
_cell.angle_alpha   90.00
_cell.angle_beta   90.00
_cell.angle_gamma   90.00
#
_symmetry.space_group_name_H-M   'P 1'
#
loop_
_entity.id
_entity.type
_entity.pdbx_description
1 polymer ?
#
loop_
_entity_poly.entity_id
_entity_poly.type
_entity_poly.pdbx_seq_one_letter_code
_entity_poly.pdbx_strand_id
1 'polypeptide(L)'
;MKQGVSRLGLRIALFRGRVERVELHGLRCCGYSAWVVERSGRRRQFADGQRNVWSDQGSLKRELRACGVREVYWRQPVSHDEMIGRPAAVESGFGLRMPLLAEN
;
A
#
# COMPACT_ATOMS: atom_id res chain seq x y z
N MET A 1 -11.44 -9.89 -12.76
CA MET A 1 -10.11 -10.01 -12.11
C MET A 1 -9.45 -8.63 -12.08
N LYS A 2 -9.29 -8.00 -10.90
CA LYS A 2 -8.65 -6.67 -10.82
C LYS A 2 -7.14 -6.85 -11.05
N GLN A 3 -6.64 -6.35 -12.18
CA GLN A 3 -5.22 -6.49 -12.55
C GLN A 3 -4.34 -5.77 -11.52
N GLY A 4 -3.61 -6.56 -10.73
CA GLY A 4 -2.58 -6.05 -9.84
C GLY A 4 -1.39 -5.47 -10.61
N VAL A 5 -0.56 -4.68 -9.94
CA VAL A 5 0.71 -4.21 -10.47
C VAL A 5 1.82 -5.16 -10.03
N SER A 6 2.51 -5.75 -10.99
CA SER A 6 3.64 -6.65 -10.75
C SER A 6 4.88 -5.88 -10.28
N ARG A 7 5.91 -6.60 -9.79
CA ARG A 7 7.24 -6.02 -9.50
C ARG A 7 7.78 -5.16 -10.64
N LEU A 8 7.82 -5.73 -11.84
CA LEU A 8 8.33 -5.05 -13.03
C LEU A 8 7.45 -3.84 -13.39
N GLY A 9 6.13 -4.01 -13.33
CA GLY A 9 5.19 -2.92 -13.56
C GLY A 9 5.38 -1.76 -12.58
N LEU A 10 5.62 -2.07 -11.30
CA LEU A 10 5.88 -1.07 -10.27
C LEU A 10 7.21 -0.35 -10.50
N ARG A 11 8.28 -1.09 -10.81
CA ARG A 11 9.60 -0.51 -11.16
C ARG A 11 9.49 0.46 -12.33
N ILE A 12 8.82 0.06 -13.40
CA ILE A 12 8.60 0.91 -14.58
C ILE A 12 7.75 2.14 -14.22
N ALA A 13 6.71 1.98 -13.41
CA ALA A 13 5.85 3.09 -12.99
C ALA A 13 6.60 4.11 -12.13
N LEU A 14 7.45 3.65 -11.21
CA LEU A 14 8.32 4.49 -10.38
C LEU A 14 9.34 5.23 -11.24
N PHE A 15 10.04 4.52 -12.13
CA PHE A 15 11.01 5.11 -13.05
C PHE A 15 10.39 6.19 -13.95
N ARG A 16 9.12 5.99 -14.37
CA ARG A 16 8.36 6.97 -15.16
C ARG A 16 7.69 8.07 -14.32
N GLY A 17 7.91 8.12 -13.01
CA GLY A 17 7.32 9.13 -12.11
C GLY A 17 5.79 9.04 -11.99
N ARG A 18 5.17 7.91 -12.36
CA ARG A 18 3.70 7.74 -12.40
C ARG A 18 3.09 7.40 -11.05
N VAL A 19 3.91 6.88 -10.13
CA VAL A 19 3.46 6.55 -8.77
C VAL A 19 3.43 7.83 -7.95
N GLU A 20 2.27 8.13 -7.37
CA GLU A 20 2.10 9.20 -6.41
C GLU A 20 2.51 8.72 -5.02
N ARG A 21 2.00 7.56 -4.59
CA ARG A 21 2.33 6.95 -3.30
C ARG A 21 2.03 5.45 -3.29
N VAL A 22 2.60 4.77 -2.29
CA VAL A 22 2.31 3.37 -1.99
C VAL A 22 1.71 3.28 -0.60
N GLU A 23 0.54 2.67 -0.50
CA GLU A 23 -0.20 2.53 0.75
C GLU A 23 -0.09 1.09 1.28
N LEU A 24 0.23 0.93 2.56
CA LEU A 24 0.21 -0.33 3.29
C LEU A 24 -1.14 -0.53 3.98
N HIS A 25 -1.66 -1.75 3.88
CA HIS A 25 -2.97 -2.14 4.36
C HIS A 25 -2.85 -3.42 5.20
N GLY A 26 -3.15 -3.31 6.49
CA GLY A 26 -3.28 -4.47 7.38
C GLY A 26 -4.61 -5.19 7.15
N LEU A 27 -4.53 -6.48 6.85
CA LEU A 27 -5.67 -7.38 6.71
C LEU A 27 -5.74 -8.20 8.00
N ARG A 28 -6.67 -7.85 8.90
CA ARG A 28 -6.82 -8.37 10.28
C ARG A 28 -6.15 -9.73 10.54
N CYS A 29 -6.64 -10.78 9.88
CA CYS A 29 -6.20 -12.17 10.05
C CYS A 29 -5.42 -12.73 8.85
N CYS A 30 -5.35 -11.98 7.74
CA CYS A 30 -4.79 -12.48 6.49
C CYS A 30 -3.37 -11.96 6.22
N GLY A 31 -2.90 -10.97 6.99
CA GLY A 31 -1.56 -10.39 6.85
C GLY A 31 -1.61 -8.97 6.30
N TYR A 32 -0.76 -8.65 5.33
CA TYR A 32 -0.55 -7.29 4.83
C TYR A 32 -0.61 -7.27 3.31
N SER A 33 -1.13 -6.18 2.76
CA SER A 33 -1.11 -5.92 1.32
C SER A 33 -0.73 -4.47 1.05
N ALA A 34 -0.42 -4.17 -0.22
CA ALA A 34 -0.11 -2.82 -0.63
C ALA A 34 -0.93 -2.38 -1.84
N TRP A 35 -1.25 -1.10 -1.87
CA TRP A 35 -1.85 -0.44 -3.02
C TRP A 35 -0.88 0.60 -3.58
N VAL A 36 -0.77 0.61 -4.90
CA VAL A 36 -0.02 1.62 -5.64
C VAL A 36 -1.04 2.63 -6.16
N VAL A 37 -0.89 3.87 -5.71
CA VAL A 37 -1.69 5.00 -6.16
C VAL A 37 -0.88 5.74 -7.21
N GLU A 38 -1.42 5.81 -8.41
CA GLU A 38 -0.84 6.58 -9.50
C GLU A 38 -1.31 8.02 -9.47
N ARG A 39 -0.51 8.92 -10.03
CA ARG A 39 -0.84 10.34 -10.22
C ARG A 39 -2.12 10.57 -11.04
N SER A 40 -2.55 9.57 -11.82
CA SER A 40 -3.82 9.57 -12.53
C SER A 40 -5.04 9.36 -11.62
N GLY A 41 -4.83 9.14 -10.31
CA GLY A 41 -5.85 8.71 -9.35
C GLY A 41 -6.15 7.22 -9.40
N ARG A 42 -5.55 6.46 -10.34
CA ARG A 42 -5.76 5.02 -10.44
C ARG A 42 -5.07 4.31 -9.28
N ARG A 43 -5.81 3.43 -8.62
CA ARG A 43 -5.32 2.60 -7.52
C ARG A 43 -5.25 1.13 -7.95
N ARG A 44 -4.08 0.49 -7.82
CA ARG A 44 -3.84 -0.91 -8.20
C ARG A 44 -3.17 -1.68 -7.06
N GLN A 45 -3.56 -2.94 -6.85
CA GLN A 45 -2.97 -3.75 -5.78
C GLN A 45 -1.58 -4.22 -6.22
N PHE A 46 -0.58 -4.11 -5.36
CA PHE A 46 0.73 -4.69 -5.62
C PHE A 46 0.66 -6.22 -5.51
N ALA A 47 1.26 -6.91 -6.48
CA ALA A 47 1.35 -8.35 -6.51
C ALA A 47 2.73 -8.81 -6.98
N ASP A 48 3.17 -9.94 -6.48
CA ASP A 48 4.34 -10.68 -6.95
C ASP A 48 3.91 -12.06 -7.46
N GLY A 49 3.83 -12.20 -8.79
CA GLY A 49 3.16 -13.35 -9.40
C GLY A 49 1.69 -13.44 -8.98
N GLN A 50 1.31 -14.55 -8.35
CA GLN A 50 -0.03 -14.76 -7.77
C GLN A 50 -0.17 -14.24 -6.33
N ARG A 51 0.94 -13.83 -5.69
CA ARG A 51 0.94 -13.36 -4.31
C ARG A 51 0.58 -11.89 -4.23
N ASN A 52 -0.51 -11.55 -3.56
CA ASN A 52 -0.92 -10.17 -3.28
C ASN A 52 -1.11 -9.88 -1.76
N VAL A 53 -0.76 -10.86 -0.93
CA VAL A 53 -0.83 -10.80 0.54
C VAL A 53 0.45 -11.38 1.15
N TRP A 54 0.95 -10.74 2.20
CA TRP A 54 2.16 -11.10 2.94
C TRP A 54 1.84 -11.38 4.39
N SER A 55 2.47 -12.38 4.98
CA SER A 55 2.25 -12.80 6.38
C SER A 55 2.61 -11.71 7.39
N ASP A 56 3.66 -10.93 7.11
CA ASP A 56 4.17 -9.89 7.97
C ASP A 56 4.48 -8.61 7.19
N GLN A 57 4.46 -7.47 7.90
CA GLN A 57 4.68 -6.15 7.30
C GLN A 57 6.11 -6.00 6.76
N GLY A 58 7.10 -6.62 7.42
CA GLY A 58 8.51 -6.50 7.08
C GLY A 58 8.84 -7.12 5.73
N SER A 59 8.30 -8.30 5.45
CA SER A 59 8.44 -8.99 4.16
C SER A 59 7.85 -8.16 3.01
N LEU A 60 6.65 -7.58 3.19
CA LEU A 60 6.05 -6.69 2.20
C LEU A 60 6.90 -5.44 1.95
N LYS A 61 7.38 -4.78 3.02
CA LYS A 61 8.26 -3.61 2.88
C LYS A 61 9.55 -3.94 2.13
N ARG A 62 10.13 -5.14 2.37
CA ARG A 62 11.32 -5.62 1.65
C ARG A 62 11.08 -5.73 0.15
N GLU A 63 9.93 -6.29 -0.25
CA GLU A 63 9.60 -6.42 -1.68
C GLU A 63 9.31 -5.08 -2.35
N LEU A 64 8.61 -4.17 -1.68
CA LEU A 64 8.37 -2.82 -2.18
C LEU A 64 9.68 -2.06 -2.36
N ARG A 65 10.60 -2.18 -1.39
CA ARG A 65 11.95 -1.58 -1.49
C ARG A 65 12.74 -2.16 -2.67
N ALA A 66 12.68 -3.47 -2.90
CA ALA A 66 13.32 -4.10 -4.07
C ALA A 66 12.75 -3.59 -5.41
N CYS A 67 11.54 -3.04 -5.40
CA CYS A 67 10.95 -2.36 -6.56
C CYS A 67 11.37 -0.88 -6.69
N GLY A 68 12.11 -0.33 -5.73
CA GLY A 68 12.54 1.07 -5.72
C GLY A 68 11.59 2.01 -4.98
N VAL A 69 10.59 1.49 -4.26
CA VAL A 69 9.75 2.31 -3.37
C VAL A 69 10.63 2.86 -2.26
N ARG A 70 10.51 4.17 -1.99
CA ARG A 70 11.30 4.88 -0.96
C ARG A 70 10.52 5.19 0.29
N GLU A 71 9.20 5.27 0.19
CA GLU A 71 8.30 5.58 1.28
C GLU A 71 6.96 4.88 1.08
N VAL A 72 6.32 4.57 2.19
CA VAL A 72 5.00 3.93 2.21
C VAL A 72 4.13 4.59 3.26
N TYR A 73 2.81 4.57 3.05
CA TYR A 73 1.85 5.21 3.92
C TYR A 73 0.93 4.16 4.53
N TRP A 74 0.87 4.08 5.85
CA TRP A 74 -0.08 3.23 6.55
C TRP A 74 -1.47 3.86 6.50
N ARG A 75 -2.39 3.16 5.86
CA ARG A 75 -3.81 3.47 5.97
C ARG A 75 -4.36 2.62 7.10
N GLN A 76 -4.74 3.23 8.21
CA GLN A 76 -5.45 2.49 9.25
C GLN A 76 -6.72 1.87 8.63
N PRO A 77 -7.04 0.61 8.96
CA PRO A 77 -8.33 0.06 8.57
C PRO A 77 -9.40 0.95 9.20
N VAL A 78 -10.26 1.52 8.38
CA VAL A 78 -11.50 2.14 8.88
C VAL A 78 -12.23 1.03 9.63
N SER A 79 -12.30 1.12 10.95
CA SER A 79 -13.08 0.17 11.73
C SER A 79 -14.54 0.28 11.30
N HIS A 80 -15.20 -0.85 11.06
CA HIS A 80 -16.64 -0.82 10.73
C HIS A 80 -17.46 -0.30 11.92
N ASP A 81 -17.01 -0.52 13.16
CA ASP A 81 -17.67 -0.02 14.37
C ASP A 81 -17.53 1.51 14.52
N GLU A 82 -16.52 2.13 13.91
CA GLU A 82 -16.40 3.59 13.88
C GLU A 82 -17.30 4.25 12.84
N MET A 83 -17.92 3.46 11.94
CA MET A 83 -18.74 3.95 10.84
C MET A 83 -20.20 4.19 11.22
N ILE A 84 -20.69 3.67 12.36
CA ILE A 84 -22.10 3.81 12.79
C ILE A 84 -22.38 5.11 13.57
N GLY A 85 -21.35 5.88 13.95
CA GLY A 85 -21.54 7.04 14.84
C GLY A 85 -20.95 8.37 14.38
N ARG A 86 -20.14 8.43 13.31
CA ARG A 86 -19.48 9.70 12.92
C ARG A 86 -20.07 10.29 11.64
N PRO A 87 -20.41 11.60 11.62
CA PRO A 87 -20.55 12.31 10.36
C PRO A 87 -19.21 12.22 9.63
N ALA A 88 -19.24 11.69 8.41
CA ALA A 88 -18.13 11.46 7.49
C ALA A 88 -16.79 12.10 7.94
N ALA A 89 -16.06 11.43 8.83
CA ALA A 89 -14.67 11.78 9.10
C ALA A 89 -13.86 11.26 7.92
N VAL A 90 -13.95 12.01 6.82
CA VAL A 90 -12.97 12.00 5.76
C VAL A 90 -11.68 12.49 6.40
N GLU A 91 -10.87 11.57 6.95
CA GLU A 91 -9.47 11.93 7.19
C GLU A 91 -8.88 12.22 5.82
N SER A 92 -8.74 13.51 5.50
CA SER A 92 -8.20 14.05 4.25
C SER A 92 -6.68 13.82 4.12
N GLY A 93 -6.11 12.93 4.93
CA GLY A 93 -4.69 12.62 4.97
C GLY A 93 -4.32 11.41 4.12
N PHE A 94 -3.08 11.39 3.62
CA PHE A 94 -2.50 10.28 2.85
C PHE A 94 -2.27 8.99 3.68
N GLY A 95 -2.71 8.95 4.94
CA GLY A 95 -2.29 7.96 5.94
C GLY A 95 -0.98 8.36 6.63
N LEU A 96 -0.53 7.54 7.59
CA LEU A 96 0.70 7.78 8.34
C LEU A 96 1.92 7.37 7.51
N ARG A 97 2.84 8.28 7.22
CA ARG A 97 4.11 7.93 6.56
C ARG A 97 4.88 6.95 7.45
N MET A 98 5.22 5.78 6.90
CA MET A 98 6.00 4.77 7.60
C MET A 98 7.39 4.62 6.99
N PRO A 99 8.43 4.43 7.81
CA PRO A 99 9.73 4.04 7.30
C PRO A 99 9.66 2.62 6.71
N LEU A 100 10.40 2.41 5.63
CA LEU A 100 10.59 1.09 5.01
C LEU A 100 11.55 0.20 5.81
N LEU A 101 12.41 0.81 6.61
CA LEU A 101 13.29 0.16 7.57
C LEU A 101 12.70 0.28 8.97
N ALA A 102 12.96 -0.69 9.84
CA ALA A 102 12.88 -0.43 11.26
C ALA A 102 14.09 0.44 11.62
N GLU A 103 13.87 1.59 12.26
CA GLU A 103 14.97 2.24 12.99
C GLU A 103 15.26 1.33 14.18
N ASN A 104 16.49 0.80 14.24
CA ASN A 104 16.99 0.05 15.39
C ASN A 104 17.28 1.01 16.54
#